data_AF-A0A3N5TPH5-F1
#
_entry.id   AF-A0A3N5TPH5-F1
#
_cell.length_a   1.000
_cell.length_b   1.000
_cell.length_c   1.000
_cell.angle_alpha   90.00
_cell.angle_beta   90.00
_cell.angle_gamma   90.00
#
_symmetry.space_group_name_H-M   'P 1'
#
loop_
_entity.id
_entity.type
_entity.pdbx_description
1 polymer ?
#
loop_
_entity_poly.entity_id
_entity_poly.type
_entity_poly.pdbx_seq_one_letter_code
_entity_poly.pdbx_strand_id
1 'polypeptide(L)'
;SMHFFELAGPDLLLGFDADPATRNVVGVIQANPELAVKAVRLRAFGQEIIRKLGAKRIHPNHSIPGGVNAPLLADDRDEILSQIDDHTEVIKTAIAIGKNWFESNKEVVENFAVFSSGYMGLVDEQGGLQLYDGALRLVDKTGKKLEEFDPKDYLEYIGEHVEDWSYLKFPFYKKMGWPKGIYRVGPLGRLNVADKINTPLANEEFKNFKALGGGKPVEGTLWYHYARLIEDLYAIERAKEILLDPDVTSKDLVADPGDFVGEGVGCIEAPRGTLLHHYKTDANGMLTKVNLIVATGHNNWAMNNAVDMVAKAFVDGKKLTEGMLNRVEAAIRAYDPCLSCSTHAIGAMPIVMEMVDADGKVIDQIAR
;
A
#
# COMPACT_ATOMS: atom_id res chain seq x y z
N SER A 1 0.86 -8.06 -5.33
CA SER A 1 0.17 -8.80 -6.42
C SER A 1 -1.34 -9.03 -6.20
N MET A 2 -1.78 -9.65 -5.09
CA MET A 2 -3.21 -10.00 -4.83
C MET A 2 -4.19 -8.87 -5.15
N HIS A 3 -3.94 -7.66 -4.61
CA HIS A 3 -4.80 -6.51 -4.83
C HIS A 3 -4.95 -6.15 -6.32
N PHE A 4 -3.85 -6.15 -7.08
CA PHE A 4 -3.89 -5.77 -8.49
C PHE A 4 -4.73 -6.73 -9.33
N PHE A 5 -4.70 -8.03 -9.05
CA PHE A 5 -5.43 -9.02 -9.85
C PHE A 5 -6.85 -9.29 -9.35
N GLU A 6 -7.04 -9.39 -8.03
CA GLU A 6 -8.29 -9.88 -7.44
C GLU A 6 -9.25 -8.74 -7.04
N LEU A 7 -8.73 -7.53 -6.77
CA LEU A 7 -9.52 -6.42 -6.24
C LEU A 7 -9.65 -5.26 -7.23
N ALA A 8 -8.53 -4.71 -7.71
CA ALA A 8 -8.54 -3.66 -8.73
C ALA A 8 -8.63 -4.22 -10.15
N GLY A 9 -8.12 -5.44 -10.36
CA GLY A 9 -8.06 -6.11 -11.65
C GLY A 9 -9.39 -6.21 -12.37
N PRO A 10 -10.51 -6.55 -11.70
CA PRO A 10 -11.82 -6.55 -12.33
C PRO A 10 -12.20 -5.20 -12.96
N ASP A 11 -11.92 -4.08 -12.29
CA ASP A 11 -12.22 -2.75 -12.82
C ASP A 11 -11.33 -2.39 -14.02
N LEU A 12 -10.02 -2.66 -13.90
CA LEU A 12 -9.05 -2.32 -14.93
C LEU A 12 -9.19 -3.23 -16.15
N LEU A 13 -9.39 -4.54 -15.96
CA LEU A 13 -9.37 -5.52 -17.04
C LEU A 13 -10.73 -5.69 -17.71
N LEU A 14 -11.83 -5.60 -16.96
CA LEU A 14 -13.19 -5.81 -17.48
C LEU A 14 -13.92 -4.48 -17.75
N GLY A 15 -13.46 -3.40 -17.12
CA GLY A 15 -14.02 -2.05 -17.27
C GLY A 15 -14.93 -1.65 -16.11
N PHE A 16 -14.96 -0.35 -15.83
CA PHE A 16 -15.76 0.22 -14.74
C PHE A 16 -17.27 0.04 -14.92
N ASP A 17 -17.74 -0.14 -16.16
CA ASP A 17 -19.16 -0.29 -16.51
C ASP A 17 -19.56 -1.77 -16.71
N ALA A 18 -18.66 -2.72 -16.43
CA ALA A 18 -18.97 -4.14 -16.51
C ALA A 18 -20.03 -4.53 -15.47
N ASP A 19 -20.89 -5.49 -15.84
CA ASP A 19 -21.93 -6.02 -14.96
C ASP A 19 -21.33 -6.51 -13.62
N PRO A 20 -21.86 -6.09 -12.45
CA PRO A 20 -21.40 -6.55 -11.15
C PRO A 20 -21.28 -8.08 -11.00
N ALA A 21 -22.14 -8.84 -11.70
CA ALA A 21 -22.10 -10.30 -11.70
C ALA A 21 -20.81 -10.86 -12.32
N THR A 22 -20.18 -10.11 -13.23
CA THR A 22 -18.94 -10.50 -13.91
C THR A 22 -17.73 -9.65 -13.48
N ARG A 23 -17.92 -8.44 -12.94
CA ARG A 23 -16.85 -7.54 -12.48
C ARG A 23 -16.26 -7.98 -11.13
N ASN A 24 -15.68 -9.18 -11.13
CA ASN A 24 -15.03 -9.80 -9.99
C ASN A 24 -13.95 -10.78 -10.49
N VAL A 25 -13.23 -11.42 -9.55
CA VAL A 25 -12.14 -12.35 -9.88
C VAL A 25 -12.59 -13.50 -10.79
N VAL A 26 -13.85 -13.96 -10.70
CA VAL A 26 -14.37 -15.04 -11.55
C VAL A 26 -14.51 -14.57 -12.99
N GLY A 27 -14.97 -13.35 -13.23
CA GLY A 27 -15.01 -12.79 -14.59
C GLY A 27 -13.62 -12.56 -15.17
N VAL A 28 -12.64 -12.16 -14.36
CA VAL A 28 -11.23 -12.07 -14.79
C VAL A 28 -10.71 -13.46 -15.19
N ILE A 29 -11.01 -14.50 -14.41
CA ILE A 29 -10.69 -15.89 -14.76
C ILE A 29 -11.34 -16.30 -16.07
N GLN A 30 -12.60 -15.96 -16.31
CA GLN A 30 -13.30 -16.30 -17.56
C GLN A 30 -12.72 -15.56 -18.78
N ALA A 31 -12.38 -14.28 -18.61
CA ALA A 31 -11.83 -13.44 -19.69
C ALA A 31 -10.37 -13.82 -20.02
N ASN A 32 -9.57 -14.15 -19.01
CA ASN A 32 -8.17 -14.53 -19.20
C ASN A 32 -7.72 -15.58 -18.16
N PRO A 33 -8.04 -16.87 -18.39
CA PRO A 33 -7.71 -17.94 -17.45
C PRO A 33 -6.21 -18.07 -17.18
N GLU A 34 -5.38 -17.87 -18.20
CA GLU A 34 -3.92 -17.98 -18.07
C GLU A 34 -3.36 -16.90 -17.13
N LEU A 35 -3.82 -15.65 -17.29
CA LEU A 35 -3.42 -14.55 -16.40
C LEU A 35 -3.86 -14.80 -14.96
N ALA A 36 -5.08 -15.30 -14.77
CA ALA A 36 -5.58 -15.59 -13.43
C ALA A 36 -4.78 -16.70 -12.74
N VAL A 37 -4.39 -17.76 -13.47
CA VAL A 37 -3.51 -18.81 -12.94
C VAL A 37 -2.15 -18.24 -12.53
N LYS A 38 -1.56 -17.36 -13.36
CA LYS A 38 -0.30 -16.68 -13.04
C LYS A 38 -0.43 -15.82 -11.76
N ALA A 39 -1.52 -15.08 -11.63
CA ALA A 39 -1.80 -14.25 -10.45
C ALA A 39 -1.93 -15.08 -9.16
N VAL A 40 -2.71 -16.16 -9.21
CA VAL A 40 -2.91 -17.07 -8.07
C VAL A 40 -1.59 -17.73 -7.66
N ARG A 41 -0.78 -18.16 -8.63
CA ARG A 41 0.55 -18.74 -8.37
C ARG A 41 1.51 -17.74 -7.72
N LEU A 42 1.53 -16.50 -8.20
CA LEU A 42 2.37 -15.45 -7.60
C LEU A 42 1.97 -15.17 -6.14
N ARG A 43 0.67 -15.14 -5.84
CA ARG A 43 0.18 -15.03 -4.45
C ARG A 43 0.56 -16.25 -3.62
N ALA A 44 0.41 -17.46 -4.18
CA ALA A 44 0.75 -18.70 -3.50
C ALA A 44 2.24 -18.74 -3.14
N PHE A 45 3.12 -18.31 -4.05
CA PHE A 45 4.56 -18.21 -3.82
C PHE A 45 4.90 -17.29 -2.64
N GLY A 46 4.37 -16.07 -2.63
CA GLY A 46 4.59 -15.15 -1.49
C GLY A 46 4.09 -15.73 -0.16
N GLN A 47 2.92 -16.35 -0.15
CA GLN A 47 2.39 -17.02 1.05
C GLN A 47 3.23 -18.22 1.49
N GLU A 48 3.87 -18.90 0.54
CA GLU A 48 4.72 -20.05 0.83
C GLU A 48 6.06 -19.63 1.44
N ILE A 49 6.65 -18.51 1.01
CA ILE A 49 7.80 -17.89 1.68
C ILE A 49 7.46 -17.60 3.15
N ILE A 50 6.30 -16.95 3.40
CA ILE A 50 5.84 -16.65 4.77
C ILE A 50 5.67 -17.93 5.59
N ARG A 51 5.10 -19.00 5.00
CA ARG A 51 4.89 -20.27 5.69
C ARG A 51 6.21 -20.98 6.01
N LYS A 52 7.18 -20.97 5.09
CA LYS A 52 8.49 -21.60 5.29
C LYS A 52 9.27 -20.92 6.42
N LEU A 53 9.15 -19.61 6.57
CA LEU A 53 9.75 -18.86 7.68
C LEU A 53 8.95 -18.98 8.99
N GLY A 54 7.64 -18.74 8.95
CA GLY A 54 6.81 -18.54 10.15
C GLY A 54 5.78 -19.62 10.43
N ALA A 55 5.98 -20.84 9.90
CA ALA A 55 5.13 -22.03 9.98
C ALA A 55 3.69 -21.90 9.44
N LYS A 56 3.15 -20.67 9.35
CA LYS A 56 1.79 -20.35 8.92
C LYS A 56 1.81 -19.29 7.83
N ARG A 57 0.86 -19.40 6.89
CA ARG A 57 0.65 -18.41 5.82
C ARG A 57 0.03 -17.10 6.30
N ILE A 58 -0.71 -17.16 7.41
CA ILE A 58 -1.44 -16.03 8.01
C ILE A 58 -1.19 -16.09 9.52
N HIS A 59 -0.86 -14.95 10.12
CA HIS A 59 -0.39 -14.85 11.50
C HIS A 59 0.85 -15.71 11.78
N PRO A 60 1.97 -15.47 11.05
CA PRO A 60 3.23 -16.15 11.31
C PRO A 60 3.75 -15.80 12.71
N ASN A 61 4.49 -16.72 13.31
CA ASN A 61 5.06 -16.58 14.65
C ASN A 61 6.60 -16.59 14.66
N HIS A 62 7.23 -16.10 13.60
CA HIS A 62 8.68 -16.16 13.38
C HIS A 62 9.48 -15.15 14.21
N SER A 63 9.05 -13.89 14.20
CA SER A 63 9.74 -12.78 14.86
C SER A 63 9.48 -12.77 16.36
N ILE A 64 10.55 -12.69 17.13
CA ILE A 64 10.54 -12.60 18.60
C ILE A 64 11.48 -11.47 19.07
N PRO A 65 11.37 -10.95 20.30
CA PRO A 65 12.36 -10.03 20.83
C PRO A 65 13.78 -10.62 20.73
N GLY A 66 14.71 -9.86 20.16
CA GLY A 66 16.09 -10.28 19.92
C GLY A 66 16.36 -10.95 18.57
N GLY A 67 15.34 -11.32 17.78
CA GLY A 67 15.54 -11.88 16.44
C GLY A 67 14.40 -12.79 15.98
N VAL A 68 14.72 -14.03 15.62
CA VAL A 68 13.75 -14.99 15.07
C VAL A 68 13.86 -16.36 15.75
N ASN A 69 12.76 -17.12 15.79
CA ASN A 69 12.72 -18.39 16.53
C ASN A 69 13.05 -19.65 15.70
N ALA A 70 13.25 -19.51 14.39
CA ALA A 70 13.62 -20.61 13.50
C ALA A 70 14.47 -20.10 12.31
N PRO A 71 15.47 -20.88 11.87
CA PRO A 71 16.24 -20.55 10.67
C PRO A 71 15.43 -20.90 9.41
N LEU A 72 15.78 -20.30 8.28
CA LEU A 72 15.36 -20.82 6.99
C LEU A 72 16.20 -22.07 6.66
N LEU A 73 15.55 -23.17 6.30
CA LEU A 73 16.26 -24.38 5.89
C LEU A 73 16.89 -24.19 4.49
N ALA A 74 18.05 -24.80 4.26
CA ALA A 74 18.74 -24.71 2.96
C ALA A 74 17.88 -25.22 1.81
N ASP A 75 17.19 -26.35 2.00
CA ASP A 75 16.27 -26.91 0.99
C ASP A 75 15.09 -25.96 0.71
N ASP A 76 14.55 -25.30 1.76
CA ASP A 76 13.50 -24.30 1.60
C ASP A 76 14.00 -23.07 0.84
N ARG A 77 15.22 -22.60 1.16
CA ARG A 77 15.90 -21.51 0.45
C ARG A 77 16.08 -21.86 -1.03
N ASP A 78 16.59 -23.05 -1.33
CA ASP A 78 16.82 -23.52 -2.71
C ASP A 78 15.51 -23.66 -3.48
N GLU A 79 14.45 -24.16 -2.85
CA GLU A 79 13.12 -24.26 -3.45
C GLU A 79 12.55 -22.87 -3.80
N ILE A 80 12.69 -21.89 -2.89
CA ILE A 80 12.23 -20.52 -3.15
C ILE A 80 13.05 -19.92 -4.30
N LEU A 81 14.38 -20.03 -4.27
CA LEU A 81 15.26 -19.51 -5.32
C LEU A 81 14.90 -20.06 -6.70
N SER A 82 14.56 -21.35 -6.80
CA SER A 82 14.24 -22.00 -8.08
C SER A 82 12.98 -21.45 -8.76
N GLN A 83 12.11 -20.75 -8.02
CA GLN A 83 10.84 -20.20 -8.53
C GLN A 83 10.89 -18.69 -8.80
N ILE A 84 11.95 -18.00 -8.38
CA ILE A 84 12.05 -16.53 -8.45
C ILE A 84 11.96 -16.02 -9.88
N ASP A 85 12.70 -16.63 -10.81
CA ASP A 85 12.78 -16.13 -12.18
C ASP A 85 11.41 -16.26 -12.90
N ASP A 86 10.72 -17.39 -12.69
CA ASP A 86 9.36 -17.61 -13.21
C ASP A 86 8.37 -16.56 -12.70
N HIS A 87 8.41 -16.27 -11.39
CA HIS A 87 7.53 -15.27 -10.79
C HIS A 87 7.92 -13.83 -11.15
N THR A 88 9.19 -13.57 -11.45
CA THR A 88 9.65 -12.28 -11.96
C THR A 88 9.05 -12.01 -13.35
N GLU A 89 9.00 -13.01 -14.23
CA GLU A 89 8.35 -12.88 -15.55
C GLU A 89 6.82 -12.67 -15.44
N VAL A 90 6.17 -13.27 -14.44
CA VAL A 90 4.76 -13.00 -14.16
C VAL A 90 4.55 -11.54 -13.75
N ILE A 91 5.41 -10.98 -12.89
CA ILE A 91 5.33 -9.57 -12.47
C ILE A 91 5.56 -8.64 -13.67
N LYS A 92 6.56 -8.93 -14.52
CA LYS A 92 6.81 -8.16 -15.76
C LYS A 92 5.61 -8.19 -16.70
N THR A 93 4.95 -9.34 -16.83
CA THR A 93 3.69 -9.45 -17.59
C THR A 93 2.60 -8.56 -17.00
N ALA A 94 2.46 -8.53 -15.66
CA ALA A 94 1.50 -7.67 -14.97
C ALA A 94 1.77 -6.18 -15.22
N ILE A 95 3.06 -5.78 -15.16
CA ILE A 95 3.51 -4.41 -15.46
C ILE A 95 3.14 -4.03 -16.90
N ALA A 96 3.41 -4.91 -17.87
CA ALA A 96 3.07 -4.66 -19.27
C ALA A 96 1.55 -4.48 -19.47
N ILE A 97 0.73 -5.32 -18.83
CA ILE A 97 -0.74 -5.20 -18.86
C ILE A 97 -1.17 -3.87 -18.26
N GLY A 98 -0.62 -3.50 -17.10
CA GLY A 98 -0.92 -2.22 -16.45
C GLY A 98 -0.57 -1.02 -17.34
N LYS A 99 0.65 -1.00 -17.92
CA LYS A 99 1.10 0.07 -18.82
C LYS A 99 0.21 0.20 -20.05
N ASN A 100 -0.13 -0.91 -20.72
CA ASN A 100 -1.05 -0.91 -21.85
C ASN A 100 -2.43 -0.35 -21.47
N TRP A 101 -2.92 -0.68 -20.27
CA TRP A 101 -4.18 -0.15 -19.77
C TRP A 101 -4.11 1.37 -19.56
N PHE A 102 -3.07 1.88 -18.89
CA PHE A 102 -2.90 3.32 -18.67
C PHE A 102 -2.79 4.09 -19.99
N GLU A 103 -2.07 3.53 -20.97
CA GLU A 103 -1.94 4.12 -22.31
C GLU A 103 -3.26 4.16 -23.08
N SER A 104 -4.11 3.14 -22.92
CA SER A 104 -5.41 3.06 -23.57
C SER A 104 -6.48 3.93 -22.89
N ASN A 105 -6.27 4.30 -21.61
CA ASN A 105 -7.25 5.00 -20.77
C ASN A 105 -6.74 6.36 -20.27
N LYS A 106 -5.89 7.06 -21.05
CA LYS A 106 -5.24 8.32 -20.63
C LYS A 106 -6.20 9.36 -20.07
N GLU A 107 -7.32 9.59 -20.74
CA GLU A 107 -8.32 10.56 -20.27
C GLU A 107 -8.86 10.21 -18.89
N VAL A 108 -9.13 8.93 -18.61
CA VAL A 108 -9.54 8.50 -17.27
C VAL A 108 -8.40 8.73 -16.29
N VAL A 109 -7.18 8.29 -16.62
CA VAL A 109 -6.00 8.43 -15.75
C VAL A 109 -5.71 9.88 -15.37
N GLU A 110 -5.89 10.81 -16.30
CA GLU A 110 -5.64 12.25 -16.10
C GLU A 110 -6.74 12.94 -15.29
N ASN A 111 -7.95 12.39 -15.24
CA ASN A 111 -9.11 13.00 -14.57
C ASN A 111 -9.58 12.24 -13.31
N PHE A 112 -9.01 11.08 -13.01
CA PHE A 112 -9.43 10.24 -11.89
C PHE A 112 -8.70 10.61 -10.59
N ALA A 113 -9.27 11.58 -9.86
CA ALA A 113 -8.73 12.09 -8.59
C ALA A 113 -7.23 12.42 -8.66
N VAL A 114 -6.87 13.38 -9.50
CA VAL A 114 -5.49 13.89 -9.61
C VAL A 114 -5.35 15.14 -8.75
N PHE A 115 -4.57 15.05 -7.67
CA PHE A 115 -4.35 16.17 -6.75
C PHE A 115 -2.98 16.09 -6.08
N SER A 116 -2.44 17.25 -5.74
CA SER A 116 -1.14 17.39 -5.08
C SER A 116 -1.23 17.19 -3.56
N SER A 117 -0.21 16.58 -2.96
CA SER A 117 -0.10 16.36 -1.50
C SER A 117 1.37 16.27 -1.07
N GLY A 118 1.66 16.16 0.23
CA GLY A 118 2.94 15.59 0.65
C GLY A 118 3.02 14.08 0.39
N TYR A 119 4.19 13.49 0.53
CA TYR A 119 4.40 12.04 0.46
C TYR A 119 5.39 11.57 1.50
N MET A 120 5.17 10.39 2.06
CA MET A 120 6.02 9.81 3.09
C MET A 120 6.33 8.33 2.80
N GLY A 121 7.54 7.91 3.16
CA GLY A 121 7.98 6.52 3.11
C GLY A 121 9.39 6.32 3.67
N LEU A 122 9.76 5.08 3.97
CA LEU A 122 11.12 4.72 4.39
C LEU A 122 12.13 4.80 3.23
N VAL A 123 13.32 5.29 3.56
CA VAL A 123 14.49 5.32 2.66
C VAL A 123 15.77 4.89 3.40
N ASP A 124 16.73 4.36 2.65
CA ASP A 124 18.10 4.16 3.17
C ASP A 124 18.91 5.47 3.18
N GLU A 125 20.13 5.42 3.73
CA GLU A 125 21.05 6.56 3.82
C GLU A 125 21.39 7.19 2.45
N GLN A 126 21.22 6.44 1.36
CA GLN A 126 21.46 6.89 -0.02
C GLN A 126 20.17 7.30 -0.74
N GLY A 127 19.05 7.39 -0.01
CA GLY A 127 17.73 7.73 -0.57
C GLY A 127 17.07 6.60 -1.37
N GLY A 128 17.57 5.37 -1.27
CA GLY A 128 16.98 4.21 -1.91
C GLY A 128 15.69 3.75 -1.24
N LEU A 129 14.74 3.24 -2.03
CA LEU A 129 13.51 2.62 -1.54
C LEU A 129 13.80 1.55 -0.48
N GLN A 130 13.16 1.64 0.67
CA GLN A 130 13.20 0.62 1.72
C GLN A 130 11.80 0.20 2.15
N LEU A 131 11.65 -1.09 2.45
CA LEU A 131 10.42 -1.64 3.01
C LEU A 131 10.55 -2.11 4.47
N TYR A 132 11.76 -2.43 4.92
CA TYR A 132 11.99 -3.04 6.22
C TYR A 132 12.54 -2.06 7.26
N ASP A 133 13.64 -1.38 6.94
CA ASP A 133 14.38 -0.52 7.86
C ASP A 133 14.92 0.73 7.15
N GLY A 134 15.08 1.83 7.89
CA GLY A 134 15.56 3.11 7.37
C GLY A 134 14.97 4.33 8.07
N ALA A 135 15.23 5.52 7.51
CA ALA A 135 14.65 6.77 7.98
C ALA A 135 13.32 7.06 7.26
N LEU A 136 12.35 7.65 7.97
CA LEU A 136 11.13 8.16 7.35
C LEU A 136 11.44 9.49 6.68
N ARG A 137 11.26 9.55 5.36
CA ARG A 137 11.37 10.77 4.56
C ARG A 137 9.99 11.31 4.25
N LEU A 138 9.80 12.61 4.46
CA LEU A 138 8.62 13.37 4.05
C LEU A 138 9.02 14.41 3.00
N VAL A 139 8.31 14.44 1.86
CA VAL A 139 8.46 15.47 0.82
C VAL A 139 7.17 16.25 0.64
N ASP A 140 7.28 17.49 0.19
CA ASP A 140 6.13 18.32 -0.16
C ASP A 140 5.57 17.99 -1.55
N LYS A 141 4.52 18.72 -1.95
CA LYS A 141 3.87 18.59 -3.26
C LYS A 141 4.78 18.89 -4.46
N THR A 142 5.94 19.51 -4.25
CA THR A 142 6.92 19.78 -5.30
C THR A 142 8.03 18.74 -5.33
N GLY A 143 8.03 17.80 -4.40
CA GLY A 143 9.10 16.81 -4.21
C GLY A 143 10.26 17.33 -3.35
N LYS A 144 10.14 18.51 -2.75
CA LYS A 144 11.18 19.03 -1.86
C LYS A 144 11.13 18.26 -0.53
N LYS A 145 12.28 17.76 -0.08
CA LYS A 145 12.43 17.14 1.24
C LYS A 145 12.07 18.13 2.34
N LEU A 146 11.04 17.80 3.11
CA LEU A 146 10.61 18.53 4.29
C LEU A 146 11.34 18.02 5.53
N GLU A 147 11.38 16.69 5.70
CA GLU A 147 11.95 16.01 6.87
C GLU A 147 12.52 14.66 6.46
N GLU A 148 13.49 14.19 7.26
CA GLU A 148 14.05 12.83 7.21
C GLU A 148 14.49 12.48 8.63
N PHE A 149 13.83 11.51 9.25
CA PHE A 149 13.94 11.28 10.68
C PHE A 149 13.85 9.79 11.05
N ASP A 150 14.42 9.45 12.22
CA ASP A 150 14.30 8.12 12.80
C ASP A 150 12.84 7.85 13.19
N PRO A 151 12.22 6.73 12.78
CA PRO A 151 10.83 6.45 13.09
C PRO A 151 10.46 6.51 14.57
N LYS A 152 11.42 6.34 15.50
CA LYS A 152 11.17 6.48 16.94
C LYS A 152 10.70 7.89 17.33
N ASP A 153 11.07 8.91 16.55
CA ASP A 153 10.77 10.31 16.82
C ASP A 153 9.45 10.77 16.17
N TYR A 154 8.64 9.85 15.63
CA TYR A 154 7.44 10.16 14.83
C TYR A 154 6.43 11.12 15.49
N LEU A 155 6.33 11.15 16.83
CA LEU A 155 5.40 12.03 17.56
C LEU A 155 5.75 13.52 17.42
N GLU A 156 6.98 13.85 17.03
CA GLU A 156 7.40 15.21 16.71
C GLU A 156 6.88 15.66 15.34
N TYR A 157 6.69 14.72 14.42
CA TYR A 157 6.41 14.99 13.00
C TYR A 157 4.97 14.69 12.60
N ILE A 158 4.32 13.71 13.23
CA ILE A 158 2.98 13.24 12.86
C ILE A 158 1.96 13.63 13.93
N GLY A 159 0.91 14.34 13.52
CA GLY A 159 -0.31 14.54 14.31
C GLY A 159 -1.46 13.72 13.73
N GLU A 160 -2.47 13.41 14.53
CA GLU A 160 -3.71 12.75 14.07
C GLU A 160 -4.92 13.64 14.37
N HIS A 161 -5.66 14.02 13.33
CA HIS A 161 -6.92 14.76 13.47
C HIS A 161 -8.10 13.79 13.52
N VAL A 162 -9.20 14.17 14.18
CA VAL A 162 -10.43 13.37 14.32
C VAL A 162 -11.59 14.19 13.78
N GLU A 163 -12.46 13.53 13.01
CA GLU A 163 -13.73 14.08 12.57
C GLU A 163 -14.88 13.32 13.25
N ASP A 164 -16.05 13.93 13.39
CA ASP A 164 -17.21 13.34 14.08
C ASP A 164 -17.94 12.25 13.27
N TRP A 165 -17.69 12.19 11.96
CA TRP A 165 -18.33 11.28 11.03
C TRP A 165 -17.48 10.04 10.67
N SER A 166 -16.26 9.90 11.21
CA SER A 166 -15.41 8.74 10.93
C SER A 166 -14.61 8.29 12.15
N TYR A 167 -14.61 6.98 12.42
CA TYR A 167 -13.69 6.38 13.40
C TYR A 167 -12.23 6.39 12.93
N LEU A 168 -12.01 6.50 11.62
CA LEU A 168 -10.66 6.56 11.09
C LEU A 168 -10.12 7.98 11.23
N LYS A 169 -8.97 8.11 11.90
CA LYS A 169 -8.28 9.39 12.09
C LYS A 169 -7.67 9.89 10.78
N PHE A 170 -7.16 11.11 10.79
CA PHE A 170 -6.52 11.76 9.67
C PHE A 170 -5.11 12.21 10.05
N PRO A 171 -4.09 11.36 9.89
CA PRO A 171 -2.70 11.73 10.12
C PRO A 171 -2.25 12.87 9.20
N PHE A 172 -1.45 13.79 9.74
CA PHE A 172 -0.91 14.93 9.01
C PHE A 172 0.47 15.33 9.55
N TYR A 173 1.22 16.08 8.74
CA TYR A 173 2.50 16.63 9.11
C TYR A 173 2.33 17.79 10.09
N LYS A 174 2.73 17.55 11.34
CA LYS A 174 2.45 18.38 12.50
C LYS A 174 2.94 19.82 12.36
N LYS A 175 4.14 20.03 11.78
CA LYS A 175 4.73 21.37 11.63
C LYS A 175 3.99 22.25 10.60
N MET A 176 3.22 21.65 9.69
CA MET A 176 2.36 22.38 8.75
C MET A 176 0.91 22.52 9.24
N GLY A 177 0.50 21.72 10.22
CA GLY A 177 -0.85 21.77 10.81
C GLY A 177 -1.93 21.12 9.94
N TRP A 178 -3.09 20.85 10.52
CA TRP A 178 -4.27 20.37 9.80
C TRP A 178 -5.01 21.52 9.12
N PRO A 179 -5.49 21.38 7.86
CA PRO A 179 -5.25 20.28 6.93
C PRO A 179 -3.99 20.48 6.06
N LYS A 180 -3.23 21.56 6.19
CA LYS A 180 -2.13 21.88 5.27
C LYS A 180 -1.01 20.83 5.20
N GLY A 181 -0.83 20.04 6.25
CA GLY A 181 0.18 18.99 6.37
C GLY A 181 -0.24 17.63 5.82
N ILE A 182 -1.33 17.51 5.04
CA ILE A 182 -1.72 16.22 4.48
C ILE A 182 -0.62 15.63 3.58
N TYR A 183 -0.41 14.34 3.72
CA TYR A 183 0.48 13.55 2.89
C TYR A 183 -0.16 12.22 2.49
N ARG A 184 0.49 11.52 1.57
CA ARG A 184 0.13 10.17 1.11
C ARG A 184 1.26 9.19 1.35
N VAL A 185 0.90 7.97 1.75
CA VAL A 185 1.81 6.83 1.96
C VAL A 185 1.45 5.67 1.02
N GLY A 186 2.16 4.55 1.16
CA GLY A 186 1.98 3.36 0.35
C GLY A 186 2.81 3.43 -0.92
N PRO A 187 2.53 2.60 -1.94
CA PRO A 187 3.39 2.48 -3.11
C PRO A 187 3.67 3.82 -3.80
N LEU A 188 2.64 4.65 -4.02
CA LEU A 188 2.83 5.97 -4.61
C LEU A 188 3.70 6.89 -3.74
N GLY A 189 3.47 6.88 -2.42
CA GLY A 189 4.23 7.69 -1.47
C GLY A 189 5.70 7.32 -1.47
N ARG A 190 6.00 6.03 -1.35
CA ARG A 190 7.36 5.49 -1.33
C ARG A 190 8.14 5.80 -2.60
N LEU A 191 7.55 5.61 -3.79
CA LEU A 191 8.23 5.95 -5.04
C LEU A 191 8.41 7.47 -5.23
N ASN A 192 7.50 8.29 -4.69
CA ASN A 192 7.67 9.73 -4.75
C ASN A 192 8.80 10.24 -3.84
N VAL A 193 9.01 9.64 -2.67
CA VAL A 193 10.09 10.05 -1.73
C VAL A 193 11.46 9.43 -2.05
N ALA A 194 11.49 8.26 -2.69
CA ALA A 194 12.73 7.61 -3.07
C ALA A 194 13.45 8.36 -4.19
N ASP A 195 14.78 8.36 -4.12
CA ASP A 195 15.68 8.88 -5.15
C ASP A 195 16.03 7.79 -6.19
N LYS A 196 16.04 6.53 -5.74
CA LYS A 196 16.36 5.35 -6.55
C LYS A 196 15.71 4.09 -5.99
N ILE A 197 15.68 3.04 -6.80
CA ILE A 197 15.52 1.66 -6.33
C ILE A 197 16.86 0.95 -6.53
N ASN A 198 17.33 0.20 -5.53
CA ASN A 198 18.64 -0.44 -5.58
C ASN A 198 18.64 -1.73 -6.45
N THR A 199 17.48 -2.34 -6.69
CA THR A 199 17.37 -3.53 -7.54
C THR A 199 17.18 -3.15 -9.01
N PRO A 200 17.85 -3.82 -9.96
CA PRO A 200 18.01 -3.32 -11.32
C PRO A 200 16.69 -3.22 -12.10
N LEU A 201 15.86 -4.26 -12.11
CA LEU A 201 14.64 -4.29 -12.93
C LEU A 201 13.60 -3.30 -12.40
N ALA A 202 13.39 -3.25 -11.08
CA ALA A 202 12.50 -2.28 -10.48
C ALA A 202 13.00 -0.84 -10.65
N ASN A 203 14.32 -0.60 -10.65
CA ASN A 203 14.88 0.73 -10.91
C ASN A 203 14.66 1.20 -12.35
N GLU A 204 14.62 0.30 -13.34
CA GLU A 204 14.25 0.66 -14.71
C GLU A 204 12.79 1.14 -14.77
N GLU A 205 11.87 0.40 -14.17
CA GLU A 205 10.46 0.82 -14.14
C GLU A 205 10.21 2.04 -13.25
N PHE A 206 11.01 2.22 -12.21
CA PHE A 206 11.02 3.43 -11.38
C PHE A 206 11.37 4.68 -12.19
N LYS A 207 12.37 4.61 -13.08
CA LYS A 207 12.70 5.74 -13.98
C LYS A 207 11.53 6.07 -14.90
N ASN A 208 10.85 5.05 -15.45
CA ASN A 208 9.64 5.25 -16.25
C ASN A 208 8.54 5.92 -15.45
N PHE A 209 8.33 5.49 -14.19
CA PHE A 209 7.37 6.09 -13.28
C PHE A 209 7.71 7.56 -12.98
N LYS A 210 8.95 7.89 -12.61
CA LYS A 210 9.36 9.27 -12.30
C LYS A 210 9.24 10.20 -13.52
N ALA A 211 9.43 9.67 -14.73
CA ALA A 211 9.25 10.43 -15.96
C ALA A 211 7.79 10.92 -16.14
N LEU A 212 6.80 10.20 -15.62
CA LEU A 212 5.38 10.61 -15.66
C LEU A 212 5.15 11.94 -14.93
N GLY A 213 5.92 12.21 -13.87
CA GLY A 213 5.81 13.43 -13.06
C GLY A 213 6.55 14.64 -13.64
N GLY A 214 7.33 14.47 -14.72
CA GLY A 214 8.06 15.57 -15.35
C GLY A 214 9.02 16.32 -14.40
N GLY A 215 9.65 15.60 -13.46
CA GLY A 215 10.52 16.18 -12.43
C GLY A 215 9.79 16.61 -11.14
N LYS A 216 8.48 16.38 -11.04
CA LYS A 216 7.67 16.52 -9.82
C LYS A 216 7.19 15.14 -9.34
N PRO A 217 6.63 15.04 -8.13
CA PRO A 217 5.94 13.83 -7.69
C PRO A 217 4.84 13.40 -8.67
N VAL A 218 4.63 12.09 -8.81
CA VAL A 218 3.51 11.53 -9.56
C VAL A 218 2.26 11.59 -8.68
N GLU A 219 1.24 12.33 -9.12
CA GLU A 219 0.12 12.72 -8.26
C GLU A 219 -1.17 11.93 -8.48
N GLY A 220 -1.36 11.34 -9.66
CA GLY A 220 -2.62 10.69 -10.03
C GLY A 220 -2.94 9.46 -9.17
N THR A 221 -4.19 9.36 -8.71
CA THR A 221 -4.62 8.29 -7.79
C THR A 221 -4.46 6.89 -8.42
N LEU A 222 -4.77 6.72 -9.71
CA LEU A 222 -4.63 5.43 -10.38
C LEU A 222 -3.17 4.95 -10.51
N TRP A 223 -2.18 5.84 -10.41
CA TRP A 223 -0.76 5.47 -10.45
C TRP A 223 -0.31 4.66 -9.24
N TYR A 224 -1.11 4.58 -8.16
CA TYR A 224 -0.89 3.61 -7.08
C TYR A 224 -0.81 2.17 -7.60
N HIS A 225 -1.59 1.81 -8.62
CA HIS A 225 -1.56 0.46 -9.19
C HIS A 225 -0.23 0.17 -9.87
N TYR A 226 0.30 1.13 -10.62
CA TYR A 226 1.61 0.97 -11.26
C TYR A 226 2.74 0.91 -10.23
N ALA A 227 2.73 1.84 -9.27
CA ALA A 227 3.72 1.86 -8.20
C ALA A 227 3.74 0.54 -7.41
N ARG A 228 2.57 -0.06 -7.16
CA ARG A 228 2.45 -1.37 -6.49
C ARG A 228 3.07 -2.52 -7.28
N LEU A 229 2.98 -2.49 -8.61
CA LEU A 229 3.62 -3.50 -9.46
C LEU A 229 5.14 -3.32 -9.51
N ILE A 230 5.64 -2.08 -9.49
CA ILE A 230 7.07 -1.79 -9.34
C ILE A 230 7.59 -2.33 -8.00
N GLU A 231 6.81 -2.20 -6.93
CA GLU A 231 7.16 -2.75 -5.63
C GLU A 231 7.09 -4.28 -5.56
N ASP A 232 6.14 -4.92 -6.27
CA ASP A 232 6.15 -6.38 -6.43
C ASP A 232 7.48 -6.84 -7.09
N LEU A 233 7.97 -6.09 -8.09
CA LEU A 233 9.24 -6.35 -8.76
C LEU A 233 10.45 -6.12 -7.83
N TYR A 234 10.45 -5.01 -7.08
CA TYR A 234 11.47 -4.75 -6.07
C TYR A 234 11.50 -5.85 -5.00
N ALA A 235 10.34 -6.27 -4.51
CA ALA A 235 10.23 -7.27 -3.46
C ALA A 235 10.77 -8.63 -3.91
N ILE A 236 10.51 -9.06 -5.16
CA ILE A 236 11.04 -10.33 -5.65
C ILE A 236 12.54 -10.27 -5.93
N GLU A 237 13.06 -9.15 -6.43
CA GLU A 237 14.51 -8.95 -6.59
C GLU A 237 15.22 -8.93 -5.22
N ARG A 238 14.65 -8.22 -4.23
CA ARG A 238 15.18 -8.24 -2.86
C ARG A 238 15.10 -9.60 -2.22
N ALA A 239 14.04 -10.37 -2.44
CA ALA A 239 13.96 -11.75 -1.97
C ALA A 239 15.13 -12.58 -2.53
N LYS A 240 15.44 -12.45 -3.84
CA LYS A 240 16.58 -13.12 -4.47
C LYS A 240 17.90 -12.74 -3.80
N GLU A 241 18.14 -11.44 -3.62
CA GLU A 241 19.36 -10.94 -2.99
C GLU A 241 19.52 -11.44 -1.55
N ILE A 242 18.44 -11.46 -0.75
CA ILE A 242 18.45 -11.99 0.62
C ILE A 242 18.71 -13.50 0.64
N LEU A 243 18.07 -14.26 -0.25
CA LEU A 243 18.22 -15.72 -0.30
C LEU A 243 19.62 -16.17 -0.77
N LEU A 244 20.33 -15.31 -1.50
CA LEU A 244 21.71 -15.54 -1.91
C LEU A 244 22.73 -15.21 -0.82
N ASP A 245 22.32 -14.47 0.21
CA ASP A 245 23.16 -14.20 1.37
C ASP A 245 23.42 -15.49 2.16
N PRO A 246 24.67 -15.89 2.44
CA PRO A 246 24.96 -17.10 3.21
C PRO A 246 24.34 -17.08 4.61
N ASP A 247 24.15 -15.90 5.22
CA ASP A 247 23.62 -15.77 6.57
C ASP A 247 22.11 -16.06 6.65
N VAL A 248 21.39 -16.12 5.52
CA VAL A 248 19.95 -16.40 5.50
C VAL A 248 19.58 -17.77 6.08
N THR A 249 20.53 -18.71 6.06
CA THR A 249 20.39 -20.06 6.64
C THR A 249 21.15 -20.23 7.97
N SER A 250 21.69 -19.14 8.50
CA SER A 250 22.39 -19.13 9.78
C SER A 250 21.50 -19.65 10.90
N LYS A 251 22.12 -20.27 11.90
CA LYS A 251 21.47 -20.68 13.16
C LYS A 251 21.74 -19.71 14.31
N ASP A 252 22.48 -18.64 14.04
CA ASP A 252 22.63 -17.52 14.96
C ASP A 252 21.43 -16.57 14.76
N LEU A 253 20.40 -16.77 15.57
CA LEU A 253 19.05 -16.23 15.30
C LEU A 253 18.59 -15.17 16.29
N VAL A 254 19.20 -15.11 17.48
CA VAL A 254 18.73 -14.29 18.60
C VAL A 254 19.94 -13.62 19.23
N ALA A 255 19.91 -12.29 19.26
CA ALA A 255 20.85 -11.47 20.00
C ALA A 255 20.40 -11.27 21.46
N ASP A 256 21.36 -10.97 22.33
CA ASP A 256 21.07 -10.50 23.69
C ASP A 256 20.23 -9.20 23.61
N PRO A 257 19.01 -9.16 24.20
CA PRO A 257 18.16 -7.98 24.15
C PRO A 257 18.74 -6.77 24.91
N GLY A 258 19.80 -6.96 25.71
CA GLY A 258 20.41 -5.90 26.50
C GLY A 258 19.52 -5.44 27.68
N ASP A 259 19.79 -4.25 28.19
CA ASP A 259 19.09 -3.70 29.34
C ASP A 259 17.65 -3.28 28.99
N PHE A 260 16.72 -3.56 29.91
CA PHE A 260 15.32 -3.20 29.75
C PHE A 260 15.10 -1.68 29.83
N VAL A 261 14.54 -1.11 28.76
CA VAL A 261 14.30 0.34 28.63
C VAL A 261 12.85 0.78 28.90
N GLY A 262 11.89 -0.14 28.82
CA GLY A 262 10.47 0.13 29.13
C GLY A 262 9.64 0.79 28.02
N GLU A 263 10.24 1.21 26.91
CA GLU A 263 9.58 1.86 25.76
C GLU A 263 10.23 1.41 24.45
N GLY A 264 9.42 1.19 23.41
CA GLY A 264 9.91 0.78 22.10
C GLY A 264 8.99 1.20 20.98
N VAL A 265 9.59 1.68 19.89
CA VAL A 265 8.91 2.03 18.64
C VAL A 265 9.44 1.11 17.54
N GLY A 266 8.53 0.38 16.89
CA GLY A 266 8.79 -0.39 15.68
C GLY A 266 8.14 0.30 14.48
N CYS A 267 8.88 0.37 13.38
CA CYS A 267 8.38 0.91 12.12
C CYS A 267 8.73 -0.04 10.98
N ILE A 268 7.78 -0.23 10.07
CA ILE A 268 8.00 -0.93 8.80
C ILE A 268 7.11 -0.31 7.73
N GLU A 269 7.46 -0.44 6.46
CA GLU A 269 6.52 -0.16 5.38
C GLU A 269 5.66 -1.39 5.13
N ALA A 270 4.46 -1.40 5.70
CA ALA A 270 3.45 -2.35 5.27
C ALA A 270 3.12 -2.11 3.77
N PRO A 271 2.55 -3.10 3.05
CA PRO A 271 2.25 -2.94 1.63
C PRO A 271 1.39 -1.69 1.32
N ARG A 272 0.60 -1.24 2.29
CA ARG A 272 -0.35 -0.11 2.18
C ARG A 272 0.18 1.23 2.70
N GLY A 273 1.40 1.25 3.24
CA GLY A 273 2.06 2.44 3.77
C GLY A 273 2.77 2.20 5.10
N THR A 274 3.35 3.26 5.64
CA THR A 274 4.08 3.26 6.91
C THR A 274 3.23 2.69 8.05
N LEU A 275 3.80 1.76 8.81
CA LEU A 275 3.19 1.14 9.97
C LEU A 275 4.04 1.42 11.20
N LEU A 276 3.47 2.12 12.17
CA LEU A 276 4.12 2.48 13.43
C LEU A 276 3.44 1.73 14.58
N HIS A 277 4.26 1.01 15.35
CA HIS A 277 3.86 0.36 16.59
C HIS A 277 4.69 0.95 17.74
N HIS A 278 4.04 1.56 18.71
CA HIS A 278 4.70 2.17 19.87
C HIS A 278 4.13 1.58 21.15
N TYR A 279 4.99 0.94 21.94
CA TYR A 279 4.63 0.32 23.21
C TYR A 279 5.40 0.97 24.37
N LYS A 280 4.70 1.14 25.49
CA LYS A 280 5.31 1.43 26.80
C LYS A 280 4.89 0.37 27.80
N THR A 281 5.78 0.07 28.72
CA THR A 281 5.62 -1.01 29.71
C THR A 281 5.98 -0.54 31.11
N ASP A 282 5.56 -1.28 32.13
CA ASP A 282 6.08 -1.13 33.49
C ASP A 282 7.42 -1.90 33.66
N ALA A 283 7.98 -1.89 34.87
CA ALA A 283 9.24 -2.59 35.17
C ALA A 283 9.18 -4.12 35.02
N ASN A 284 7.99 -4.71 34.91
CA ASN A 284 7.78 -6.14 34.70
C ASN A 284 7.49 -6.48 33.23
N GLY A 285 7.53 -5.51 32.32
CA GLY A 285 7.21 -5.70 30.90
C GLY A 285 5.70 -5.72 30.61
N MET A 286 4.83 -5.35 31.56
CA MET A 286 3.39 -5.27 31.31
C MET A 286 3.07 -4.00 30.52
N LEU A 287 2.30 -4.11 29.43
CA LEU A 287 1.91 -2.96 28.60
C LEU A 287 1.09 -1.95 29.41
N THR A 288 1.55 -0.69 29.42
CA THR A 288 0.87 0.44 30.07
C THR A 288 0.30 1.42 29.07
N LYS A 289 0.92 1.55 27.89
CA LYS A 289 0.41 2.35 26.77
C LYS A 289 0.75 1.69 25.44
N VAL A 290 -0.16 1.83 24.49
CA VAL A 290 0.03 1.39 23.10
C VAL A 290 -0.48 2.50 22.19
N ASN A 291 0.31 2.85 21.18
CA ASN A 291 -0.10 3.71 20.09
C ASN A 291 0.24 3.06 18.75
N LEU A 292 -0.74 2.98 17.86
CA LEU A 292 -0.61 2.38 16.54
C LEU A 292 -1.06 3.40 15.50
N ILE A 293 -0.17 3.74 14.55
CA ILE A 293 -0.56 4.47 13.35
C ILE A 293 -0.38 3.54 12.16
N VAL A 294 -1.51 3.08 11.62
CA VAL A 294 -1.55 1.92 10.73
C VAL A 294 -1.75 2.36 9.30
N ALA A 295 -0.70 2.26 8.47
CA ALA A 295 -0.69 2.27 7.01
C ALA A 295 -1.84 3.03 6.33
N THR A 296 -2.97 2.36 6.05
CA THR A 296 -4.14 2.95 5.37
C THR A 296 -4.69 4.20 6.08
N GLY A 297 -4.54 4.32 7.40
CA GLY A 297 -4.98 5.48 8.17
C GLY A 297 -4.32 6.78 7.71
N HIS A 298 -3.03 6.74 7.34
CA HIS A 298 -2.34 7.89 6.77
C HIS A 298 -2.97 8.41 5.47
N ASN A 299 -3.62 7.53 4.70
CA ASN A 299 -4.27 7.88 3.43
C ASN A 299 -5.75 8.26 3.60
N ASN A 300 -6.29 8.32 4.82
CA ASN A 300 -7.72 8.53 5.03
C ASN A 300 -8.23 9.84 4.40
N TRP A 301 -7.52 10.95 4.58
CA TRP A 301 -7.91 12.20 3.91
C TRP A 301 -7.86 12.07 2.39
N ALA A 302 -6.79 11.46 1.86
CA ALA A 302 -6.60 11.28 0.42
C ALA A 302 -7.71 10.43 -0.20
N MET A 303 -8.17 9.39 0.49
CA MET A 303 -9.30 8.57 0.08
C MET A 303 -10.61 9.37 0.02
N ASN A 304 -10.92 10.15 1.07
CA ASN A 304 -12.12 10.99 1.09
C ASN A 304 -12.08 12.06 -0.01
N ASN A 305 -10.93 12.71 -0.19
CA ASN A 305 -10.74 13.70 -1.25
C ASN A 305 -10.86 13.06 -2.65
N ALA A 306 -10.32 11.85 -2.83
CA ALA A 306 -10.43 11.12 -4.10
C ALA A 306 -11.88 10.74 -4.41
N VAL A 307 -12.66 10.29 -3.41
CA VAL A 307 -14.09 10.03 -3.54
C VAL A 307 -14.85 11.26 -3.99
N ASP A 308 -14.65 12.41 -3.34
CA ASP A 308 -15.30 13.67 -3.70
C ASP A 308 -14.97 14.10 -5.14
N MET A 309 -13.69 14.04 -5.52
CA MET A 309 -13.24 14.40 -6.86
C MET A 309 -13.82 13.47 -7.93
N VAL A 310 -13.82 12.16 -7.71
CA VAL A 310 -14.38 11.19 -8.66
C VAL A 310 -15.89 11.31 -8.75
N ALA A 311 -16.59 11.53 -7.62
CA ALA A 311 -18.02 11.77 -7.64
C ALA A 311 -18.35 13.00 -8.51
N LYS A 312 -17.66 14.12 -8.31
CA LYS A 312 -17.85 15.34 -9.11
C LYS A 312 -17.53 15.17 -10.59
N ALA A 313 -16.55 14.33 -10.93
CA ALA A 313 -16.11 14.14 -12.31
C ALA A 313 -16.96 13.10 -13.08
N PHE A 314 -17.47 12.07 -12.41
CA PHE A 314 -18.03 10.89 -13.09
C PHE A 314 -19.48 10.57 -12.70
N VAL A 315 -20.06 11.19 -11.67
CA VAL A 315 -21.45 10.94 -11.27
C VAL A 315 -22.37 12.00 -11.86
N ASP A 316 -23.32 11.58 -12.69
CA ASP A 316 -24.41 12.46 -13.13
C ASP A 316 -25.48 12.54 -12.02
N GLY A 317 -25.54 13.68 -11.35
CA GLY A 317 -26.54 13.99 -10.33
C GLY A 317 -27.99 14.03 -10.82
N LYS A 318 -28.28 13.71 -12.09
CA LYS A 318 -29.66 13.52 -12.60
C LYS A 318 -30.02 12.07 -12.84
N LYS A 319 -29.03 11.18 -12.94
CA LYS A 319 -29.23 9.77 -13.28
C LYS A 319 -28.07 8.93 -12.76
N LEU A 320 -28.25 8.35 -11.58
CA LEU A 320 -27.28 7.43 -11.02
C LEU A 320 -27.26 6.12 -11.84
N THR A 321 -26.05 5.64 -12.16
CA THR A 321 -25.83 4.32 -12.78
C THR A 321 -24.80 3.55 -12.00
N GLU A 322 -24.83 2.22 -12.10
CA GLU A 322 -23.91 1.33 -11.38
C GLU A 322 -22.44 1.66 -11.66
N GLY A 323 -22.08 1.88 -12.93
CA GLY A 323 -20.70 2.20 -13.30
C GLY A 323 -20.18 3.52 -12.71
N MET A 324 -21.05 4.47 -12.39
CA MET A 324 -20.68 5.71 -11.70
C MET A 324 -20.31 5.43 -10.24
N LEU A 325 -21.12 4.62 -9.55
CA LEU A 325 -20.87 4.18 -8.17
C LEU A 325 -19.57 3.39 -8.09
N ASN A 326 -19.35 2.50 -9.06
CA ASN A 326 -18.13 1.71 -9.12
C ASN A 326 -16.86 2.56 -9.27
N ARG A 327 -16.92 3.67 -10.02
CA ARG A 327 -15.79 4.59 -10.12
C ARG A 327 -15.48 5.23 -8.77
N VAL A 328 -16.49 5.61 -8.00
CA VAL A 328 -16.29 6.14 -6.64
C VAL A 328 -15.62 5.08 -5.74
N GLU A 329 -16.05 3.83 -5.81
CA GLU A 329 -15.37 2.74 -5.11
C GLU A 329 -13.95 2.50 -5.60
N ALA A 330 -13.71 2.59 -6.91
CA ALA A 330 -12.37 2.42 -7.48
C ALA A 330 -11.40 3.51 -7.01
N ALA A 331 -11.89 4.71 -6.68
CA ALA A 331 -11.10 5.75 -6.03
C ALA A 331 -10.55 5.28 -4.68
N ILE A 332 -11.36 4.55 -3.91
CA ILE A 332 -10.96 3.91 -2.65
C ILE A 332 -10.01 2.74 -2.94
N ARG A 333 -10.35 1.83 -3.87
CA ARG A 333 -9.52 0.66 -4.22
C ARG A 333 -8.13 1.03 -4.71
N ALA A 334 -7.92 2.18 -5.34
CA ALA A 334 -6.59 2.62 -5.76
C ALA A 334 -5.57 2.60 -4.60
N TYR A 335 -6.00 3.00 -3.41
CA TYR A 335 -5.18 3.04 -2.20
C TYR A 335 -4.97 1.67 -1.53
N ASP A 336 -5.62 0.59 -2.01
CA ASP A 336 -5.63 -0.75 -1.37
C ASP A 336 -5.91 -0.64 0.14
N PRO A 337 -7.05 -0.11 0.57
CA PRO A 337 -7.28 0.14 1.98
C PRO A 337 -7.49 -1.15 2.76
N CYS A 338 -6.77 -1.30 3.88
CA CYS A 338 -7.12 -2.28 4.90
C CYS A 338 -7.88 -1.58 6.03
N LEU A 339 -9.19 -1.36 5.85
CA LEU A 339 -10.00 -0.66 6.85
C LEU A 339 -10.01 -1.39 8.19
N SER A 340 -10.04 -2.72 8.19
CA SER A 340 -9.93 -3.52 9.42
C SER A 340 -8.60 -3.32 10.15
N CYS A 341 -7.51 -3.13 9.42
CA CYS A 341 -6.21 -2.80 10.01
C CYS A 341 -6.24 -1.41 10.66
N SER A 342 -6.91 -0.44 10.04
CA SER A 342 -6.83 0.97 10.44
C SER A 342 -7.87 1.42 11.47
N THR A 343 -9.01 0.73 11.59
CA THR A 343 -9.98 0.96 12.67
C THR A 343 -9.91 -0.09 13.77
N HIS A 344 -9.12 -1.16 13.57
CA HIS A 344 -9.10 -2.35 14.41
C HIS A 344 -10.48 -3.01 14.60
N ALA A 345 -11.40 -2.80 13.64
CA ALA A 345 -12.77 -3.32 13.67
C ALA A 345 -13.01 -4.34 12.54
N ILE A 346 -13.92 -5.29 12.78
CA ILE A 346 -14.41 -6.24 11.76
C ILE A 346 -15.47 -5.51 10.92
N GLY A 347 -15.22 -5.31 9.62
CA GLY A 347 -16.09 -4.49 8.78
C GLY A 347 -16.79 -5.26 7.66
N ALA A 348 -18.09 -5.02 7.50
CA ALA A 348 -18.73 -4.97 6.18
C ALA A 348 -18.50 -3.56 5.61
N MET A 349 -18.37 -3.39 4.29
CA MET A 349 -18.31 -2.07 3.63
C MET A 349 -19.65 -1.76 2.96
N PRO A 350 -20.72 -1.44 3.72
CA PRO A 350 -21.96 -0.99 3.10
C PRO A 350 -21.75 0.38 2.46
N ILE A 351 -22.32 0.60 1.29
CA ILE A 351 -22.29 1.90 0.61
C ILE A 351 -23.72 2.39 0.50
N VAL A 352 -23.95 3.60 1.02
CA VAL A 352 -25.19 4.33 0.83
C VAL A 352 -24.83 5.61 0.09
N MET A 353 -25.34 5.75 -1.13
CA MET A 353 -25.24 7.01 -1.87
C MET A 353 -26.62 7.67 -1.88
N GLU A 354 -26.69 8.86 -1.30
CA GLU A 354 -27.88 9.69 -1.27
C GLU A 354 -27.67 10.89 -2.19
N MET A 355 -28.65 11.15 -3.03
CA MET A 355 -28.75 12.39 -3.78
C MET A 355 -29.65 13.32 -2.99
N VAL A 356 -29.14 14.48 -2.61
CA VAL A 356 -29.89 15.51 -1.89
C VAL A 356 -30.10 16.73 -2.78
N ASP A 357 -31.28 17.32 -2.72
CA ASP A 357 -31.55 18.61 -3.35
C ASP A 357 -30.96 19.79 -2.55
N ALA A 358 -31.12 21.01 -3.07
CA ALA A 358 -30.58 22.22 -2.43
C ALA A 358 -31.18 22.52 -1.06
N ASP A 359 -32.35 21.95 -0.72
CA ASP A 359 -33.01 22.08 0.57
C ASP A 359 -32.61 20.96 1.55
N GLY A 360 -31.70 20.06 1.13
CA GLY A 360 -31.19 18.95 1.92
C GLY A 360 -32.13 17.74 1.95
N LYS A 361 -33.14 17.69 1.08
CA LYS A 361 -34.06 16.55 0.99
C LYS A 361 -33.47 15.47 0.07
N VAL A 362 -33.48 14.22 0.53
CA VAL A 362 -33.09 13.06 -0.29
C VAL A 362 -34.09 12.87 -1.44
N ILE A 363 -33.61 12.95 -2.67
CA ILE A 363 -34.39 12.80 -3.91
C ILE A 363 -34.15 11.47 -4.61
N ASP A 364 -33.00 10.82 -4.36
CA ASP A 364 -32.70 9.46 -4.80
C ASP A 364 -31.73 8.80 -3.81
N GLN A 365 -31.78 7.47 -3.71
CA GLN A 365 -30.90 6.70 -2.83
C GLN A 365 -30.61 5.33 -3.42
N ILE A 366 -29.33 4.95 -3.38
CA ILE A 366 -28.88 3.58 -3.69
C ILE A 366 -28.06 3.08 -2.50
N ALA A 367 -28.39 1.90 -1.99
CA ALA A 367 -27.70 1.25 -0.88
C ALA A 367 -27.26 -0.17 -1.26
N ARG A 368 -26.07 -0.59 -0.81
CA ARG A 368 -25.52 -1.94 -1.03
C ARG A 368 -24.81 -2.51 0.18
#